data_AF-A0A063ZNB8-F1
#
_entry.id   AF-A0A063ZNB8-F1
#
_cell.length_a   1.000
_cell.length_b   1.000
_cell.length_c   1.000
_cell.angle_alpha   90.00
_cell.angle_beta   90.00
_cell.angle_gamma   90.00
#
_symmetry.space_group_name_H-M   'P 1'
#
loop_
_entity.id
_entity.type
_entity.pdbx_description
1 polymer ?
#
loop_
_entity_poly.entity_id
_entity_poly.type
_entity_poly.pdbx_seq_one_letter_code
_entity_poly.pdbx_strand_id
1 'polypeptide(L)' 'MNTSEAVFRVLLSISLTFAVILLALFPFQDPGSGSRSISILALAIQGGMMGIAVAGLYFEWQPFSFLDEE' A
#
# COMPACT_ATOMS: atom_id res chain seq x y z
N MET A 1 4.43 -14.95 14.65
CA MET A 1 4.29 -13.86 13.66
C MET A 1 4.93 -12.67 14.33
N ASN A 2 6.06 -12.22 13.82
CA ASN A 2 6.81 -11.11 14.42
C ASN A 2 6.05 -9.81 14.17
N THR A 3 6.21 -8.80 15.04
CA THR A 3 5.47 -7.54 14.94
C THR A 3 5.70 -6.87 13.58
N SER A 4 6.92 -6.96 13.05
CA SER A 4 7.24 -6.45 11.71
C SER A 4 6.38 -7.08 10.61
N GLU A 5 6.22 -8.41 10.63
CA GLU A 5 5.42 -9.13 9.64
C GLU A 5 3.93 -8.76 9.76
N ALA A 6 3.43 -8.67 10.99
CA ALA A 6 2.07 -8.25 11.27
C ALA A 6 1.79 -6.85 10.74
N VAL A 7 2.69 -5.89 11.00
CA VAL A 7 2.60 -4.51 10.55
C VAL A 7 2.60 -4.44 9.03
N PHE A 8 3.53 -5.12 8.35
CA PHE A 8 3.55 -5.12 6.88
C PHE A 8 2.28 -5.73 6.27
N ARG A 9 1.77 -6.84 6.81
CA ARG A 9 0.52 -7.46 6.33
C ARG A 9 -0.69 -6.56 6.52
N VAL A 10 -0.79 -5.87 7.65
CA VAL A 10 -1.88 -4.91 7.93
C VAL A 10 -1.78 -3.71 6.99
N LEU A 11 -0.59 -3.13 6.84
CA LEU A 11 -0.36 -2.01 5.92
C LEU A 11 -0.68 -2.38 4.48
N LEU A 12 -0.29 -3.58 4.04
CA LEU A 12 -0.64 -4.11 2.72
C LEU A 12 -2.15 -4.27 2.56
N SER A 13 -2.84 -4.82 3.56
CA SER A 13 -4.29 -5.05 3.50
C SER A 13 -5.06 -3.73 3.40
N ILE A 14 -4.69 -2.74 4.22
CA ILE A 14 -5.28 -1.40 4.19
C ILE A 14 -4.98 -0.72 2.85
N SER A 15 -3.73 -0.79 2.38
CA SER A 15 -3.33 -0.18 1.11
C SER A 15 -4.06 -0.81 -0.08
N LEU A 16 -4.20 -2.13 -0.10
CA LEU A 16 -4.94 -2.86 -1.14
C LEU A 16 -6.40 -2.43 -1.15
N THR A 17 -7.02 -2.30 0.03
CA THR A 17 -8.42 -1.86 0.15
C THR A 17 -8.61 -0.46 -0.41
N PHE A 18 -7.73 0.48 -0.07
CA PHE A 18 -7.78 1.83 -0.62
C PHE A 18 -7.51 1.87 -2.12
N ALA A 19 -6.59 1.04 -2.63
CA ALA A 19 -6.32 0.94 -4.07
C ALA A 19 -7.58 0.46 -4.83
N VAL A 20 -8.29 -0.54 -4.30
CA VAL A 20 -9.54 -1.04 -4.88
C VAL A 20 -10.61 0.04 -4.87
N ILE A 21 -10.77 0.78 -3.77
CA ILE A 21 -11.73 1.90 -3.69
C ILE A 21 -11.39 2.97 -4.72
N LEU A 22 -10.12 3.38 -4.82
CA LEU A 22 -9.67 4.36 -5.80
C LEU A 22 -9.97 3.89 -7.23
N LEU A 23 -9.63 2.65 -7.57
CA LEU A 23 -9.93 2.07 -8.87
C LEU A 23 -11.44 2.03 -9.16
N ALA A 24 -12.26 1.76 -8.15
CA ALA A 24 -13.72 1.78 -8.30
C ALA A 24 -14.27 3.20 -8.55
N LEU A 25 -13.52 4.25 -8.16
CA LEU A 25 -13.90 5.64 -8.41
C LEU A 25 -13.51 6.13 -9.82
N PHE A 26 -12.56 5.48 -10.51
CA PHE A 26 -12.10 5.89 -11.84
C PHE A 26 -13.21 6.06 -12.90
N PRO A 27 -14.21 5.17 -12.99
CA PRO A 27 -15.31 5.33 -13.94
C PRO A 27 -16.14 6.61 -13.74
N PHE A 28 -16.13 7.18 -12.53
CA PHE A 28 -16.86 8.40 -12.19
C PHE A 28 -16.02 9.68 -12.41
N GLN A 29 -14.77 9.55 -12.86
CA GLN A 29 -13.87 10.68 -13.10
C GLN A 29 -13.80 11.02 -14.58
N ASP A 30 -13.98 12.30 -14.90
CA ASP A 30 -13.86 12.77 -16.28
C ASP A 30 -12.45 12.50 -16.85
N PRO A 31 -12.35 11.96 -18.08
CA PRO A 31 -11.08 11.77 -18.76
C PRO A 31 -10.38 13.12 -18.98
N GLY A 32 -9.08 13.17 -18.66
CA GLY A 32 -8.27 14.39 -18.81
C GLY A 32 -8.44 15.42 -17.68
N SER A 33 -9.28 15.15 -16.68
CA SER A 33 -9.43 16.02 -15.52
C SER A 33 -8.21 15.95 -14.60
N GLY A 34 -7.95 17.06 -13.89
CA GLY A 34 -6.86 17.11 -12.90
C GLY A 34 -7.03 16.09 -11.77
N SER A 35 -8.27 15.81 -11.36
CA SER A 35 -8.59 14.80 -10.36
C SER A 35 -8.17 13.39 -10.80
N ARG A 36 -8.40 13.04 -12.08
CA ARG A 36 -7.97 11.76 -12.63
C ARG A 36 -6.44 11.61 -12.65
N SER A 37 -5.71 12.66 -13.02
CA SER A 37 -4.24 12.66 -12.98
C SER A 37 -3.71 12.45 -11.56
N ILE A 38 -4.32 13.11 -10.56
CA ILE A 38 -3.98 12.93 -9.15
C ILE A 38 -4.27 11.49 -8.70
N SER A 39 -5.42 10.93 -9.06
CA SER A 39 -5.75 9.54 -8.73
C SER A 39 -4.79 8.52 -9.35
N ILE A 40 -4.35 8.74 -10.60
CA ILE A 40 -3.33 7.90 -11.24
C ILE A 40 -2.00 7.99 -10.49
N LEU A 41 -1.55 9.20 -10.16
CA LEU A 41 -0.29 9.41 -9.43
C LEU A 41 -0.34 8.77 -8.04
N ALA A 42 -1.46 8.93 -7.33
CA ALA A 42 -1.68 8.33 -6.02
C ALA A 42 -1.64 6.79 -6.10
N LEU A 43 -2.29 6.19 -7.09
CA LEU A 43 -2.24 4.74 -7.33
C LEU A 43 -0.82 4.26 -7.67
N ALA A 44 -0.05 5.03 -8.45
CA ALA A 44 1.32 4.67 -8.77
C ALA A 44 2.23 4.66 -7.52
N ILE A 45 2.12 5.69 -6.67
CA ILE A 45 2.84 5.76 -5.39
C ILE A 45 2.42 4.61 -4.47
N GLN A 46 1.12 4.37 -4.35
CA GLN A 46 0.58 3.30 -3.54
C GLN A 46 1.04 1.92 -4.02
N GLY A 47 1.04 1.68 -5.33
CA GLY A 47 1.59 0.47 -5.94
C GLY A 47 3.09 0.30 -5.64
N GLY A 48 3.86 1.38 -5.70
CA GLY A 48 5.27 1.38 -5.29
C GLY A 48 5.46 1.00 -3.82
N MET A 49 4.70 1.61 -2.91
CA MET A 49 4.75 1.27 -1.48
C MET A 49 4.33 -0.17 -1.20
N MET A 50 3.29 -0.66 -1.88
CA MET A 50 2.89 -2.07 -1.79
C MET A 50 4.00 -2.99 -2.29
N GLY A 51 4.68 -2.65 -3.38
CA GLY A 51 5.84 -3.40 -3.87
C GLY A 51 6.95 -3.49 -2.83
N ILE A 52 7.26 -2.37 -2.16
CA ILE A 52 8.26 -2.34 -1.06
C ILE A 52 7.80 -3.20 0.11
N ALA A 53 6.53 -3.12 0.52
CA ALA A 53 6.02 -3.90 1.65
C ALA A 53 5.97 -5.41 1.32
N VAL A 54 5.60 -5.80 0.10
CA VAL A 54 5.68 -7.19 -0.36
C VAL A 54 7.13 -7.67 -0.39
N ALA A 55 8.05 -6.86 -0.92
CA ALA A 55 9.48 -7.19 -0.91
C ALA A 55 10.02 -7.32 0.52
N GLY A 56 9.62 -6.42 1.42
CA GLY A 56 9.96 -6.48 2.85
C GLY A 56 9.47 -7.77 3.50
N LEU A 57 8.25 -8.21 3.20
CA LEU A 57 7.75 -9.51 3.66
C LEU A 57 8.52 -10.69 3.04
N TYR A 58 8.82 -10.63 1.73
CA TYR A 58 9.51 -11.69 1.01
C TYR A 58 10.96 -11.90 1.48
N PHE A 59 11.66 -10.80 1.77
CA PHE A 59 13.03 -10.82 2.30
C PHE A 59 13.09 -10.90 3.83
N GLU A 60 11.96 -11.14 4.51
CA GLU A 60 11.86 -11.20 5.97
C GLU A 60 12.48 -9.97 6.66
N TRP A 61 12.30 -8.78 6.08
CA TRP A 61 12.83 -7.55 6.64
C TRP A 61 12.12 -7.22 7.95
N GLN A 62 12.88 -7.04 9.04
CA GLN A 62 12.35 -6.77 10.38
C GLN A 62 12.75 -5.37 10.89
N PRO A 63 12.26 -4.27 10.29
CA PRO A 63 12.57 -2.93 10.77
C PRO A 63 11.98 -2.65 12.15
N PHE A 64 10.94 -3.39 12.57
CA PHE A 64 10.25 -3.24 13.86
C PHE A 64 10.59 -4.35 14.85
N SER A 65 11.71 -5.08 14.67
CA SER A 65 12.13 -6.12 15.62
C SER A 65 12.35 -5.58 17.04
N PHE A 66 12.68 -4.30 17.19
CA PHE A 66 12.81 -3.63 18.49
C PHE A 66 11.50 -3.58 19.31
N LEU A 67 10.35 -3.86 18.68
CA LEU A 67 9.05 -3.99 19.37
C LEU A 67 8.76 -5.42 19.82
N ASP A 68 9.55 -6.40 19.35
CA ASP A 68 9.42 -7.81 19.72
C ASP A 68 10.26 -8.18 20.96
N GLU A 69 11.10 -7.26 21.49
CA GLU A 69 12.00 -7.48 22.64
C GLU A 69 11.36 -7.23 24.03
N GLU A 70 10.05 -7.50 24.20
CA GLU A 70 9.40 -7.65 25.52
C GLU A 70 9.17 -9.12 25.91
#